data_AF-A0A1G9YH21-F1
#
_entry.id   AF-A0A1G9YH21-F1
#
_cell.length_a   1.000
_cell.length_b   1.000
_cell.length_c   1.000
_cell.angle_alpha   90.00
_cell.angle_beta   90.00
_cell.angle_gamma   90.00
#
_symmetry.space_group_name_H-M   'P 1'
#
loop_
_entity.id
_entity.type
_entity.pdbx_description
1 polymer ?
#
loop_
_entity_poly.entity_id
_entity_poly.type
_entity_poly.pdbx_seq_one_letter_code
_entity_poly.pdbx_strand_id
1 'polypeptide(L)'
;MSDSSVIQSLIDAASVNLNKVVTLENRDYLLTSGIIIKQGVKLVGGYNTRLVVQGNFRVFELQKDASLEGAYIAIDDPNFNSYVIYLDGKYKYYNIWERTIIRNCNIINWTGTNKGTAIQLYSNGTEYGITFIDFENIRISGFQTGVRLQAVKPASGKSWVNGNRFINFSMEDCINMVTITSGESVPNECTGNIFSNMQIQPSTKTTKLFTISGQYNRLDGMAWDLNIISTNPLVEFVAASSYNTVKFRSIPASRTIDRGRFNSKE
;
A
#
# COMPACT_ATOMS: atom_id res chain seq x y z
N MET A 1 24.83 -5.10 14.66
CA MET A 1 24.38 -3.77 15.13
C MET A 1 23.22 -3.36 14.25
N SER A 2 22.12 -2.87 14.81
CA SER A 2 20.97 -2.43 14.02
C SER A 2 21.28 -1.13 13.29
N ASP A 3 20.88 -1.02 12.03
CA ASP A 3 21.04 0.19 11.22
C ASP A 3 19.86 1.17 11.38
N SER A 4 18.77 0.76 12.02
CA SER A 4 17.56 1.57 12.17
C SER A 4 17.84 2.95 12.78
N SER A 5 18.62 3.01 13.87
CA SER A 5 18.92 4.27 14.57
C SER A 5 19.81 5.21 13.74
N VAL A 6 20.72 4.65 12.94
CA VAL A 6 21.61 5.39 12.05
C VAL A 6 20.79 6.04 10.94
N ILE A 7 19.92 5.27 10.27
CA ILE A 7 19.04 5.80 9.22
C ILE A 7 18.11 6.87 9.79
N GLN A 8 17.51 6.63 10.96
CA GLN A 8 16.63 7.60 11.59
C GLN A 8 17.36 8.90 11.92
N SER A 9 18.59 8.82 12.44
CA SER A 9 19.40 10.01 12.77
C SER A 9 19.76 10.83 11.52
N LEU A 10 20.03 10.18 10.38
CA LEU A 10 20.26 10.87 9.11
C LEU A 10 18.99 11.58 8.61
N ILE A 11 17.83 10.94 8.75
CA ILE A 11 16.53 11.54 8.41
C ILE A 11 16.24 12.73 9.31
N ASP A 12 16.47 12.60 10.62
CA ASP A 12 16.25 13.67 11.58
C ASP A 12 17.15 14.87 11.29
N ALA A 13 18.42 14.63 10.95
CA ALA A 13 19.34 15.68 10.50
C ALA A 13 18.87 16.34 9.18
N ALA A 14 18.46 15.56 8.19
CA ALA A 14 17.95 16.09 6.91
C ALA A 14 16.67 16.93 7.12
N SER A 15 15.83 16.58 8.09
CA SER A 15 14.56 17.28 8.35
C SER A 15 14.76 18.75 8.73
N VAL A 16 15.89 19.10 9.36
CA VAL A 16 16.24 20.46 9.78
C VAL A 16 17.23 21.17 8.86
N ASN A 17 17.86 20.44 7.92
CA ASN A 17 18.89 20.99 7.04
C ASN A 17 18.37 21.42 5.66
N LEU A 18 19.20 22.14 4.88
CA LEU A 18 18.88 22.51 3.50
C LEU A 18 18.82 21.31 2.57
N ASN A 19 19.74 20.35 2.72
CA ASN A 19 19.68 19.09 1.99
C ASN A 19 18.63 18.18 2.63
N LYS A 20 17.59 17.87 1.85
CA LYS A 20 16.45 17.04 2.26
C LYS A 20 16.54 15.58 1.79
N VAL A 21 17.65 15.18 1.17
CA VAL A 21 17.81 13.84 0.60
C VAL A 21 18.78 13.02 1.46
N VAL A 22 18.32 11.84 1.89
CA VAL A 22 19.13 10.82 2.54
C VAL A 22 19.31 9.67 1.55
N THR A 23 20.56 9.39 1.19
CA THR A 23 20.91 8.30 0.27
C THR A 23 21.58 7.17 1.06
N LEU A 24 21.07 5.97 0.90
CA LEU A 24 21.66 4.75 1.45
C LEU A 24 22.73 4.21 0.50
N GLU A 25 23.80 3.68 1.07
CA GLU A 25 24.88 3.03 0.34
C GLU A 25 24.46 1.63 -0.10
N ASN A 26 25.17 1.07 -1.07
CA ASN A 26 24.91 -0.27 -1.58
C ASN A 26 25.38 -1.35 -0.61
N ARG A 27 24.50 -1.73 0.33
CA ARG A 27 24.69 -2.86 1.24
C ARG A 27 23.36 -3.33 1.84
N ASP A 28 23.46 -4.35 2.68
CA ASP A 28 22.37 -4.76 3.56
C ASP A 28 22.33 -3.85 4.80
N TYR A 29 21.13 -3.42 5.14
CA TYR A 29 20.80 -2.68 6.35
C TYR A 29 19.89 -3.54 7.22
N LEU A 30 20.33 -3.86 8.43
CA LEU A 30 19.51 -4.61 9.38
C LEU A 30 18.58 -3.65 10.13
N LEU A 31 17.28 -3.78 9.91
CA LEU A 31 16.27 -3.00 10.62
C LEU A 31 15.68 -3.81 11.77
N THR A 32 15.78 -3.28 12.98
CA THR A 32 15.15 -3.86 14.20
C THR A 32 14.13 -2.92 14.86
N SER A 33 13.91 -1.75 14.26
CA SER A 33 12.86 -0.81 14.61
C SER A 33 12.41 -0.03 13.37
N GLY A 34 11.22 0.57 13.45
CA GLY A 34 10.63 1.36 12.38
C GLY A 34 11.39 2.66 12.09
N ILE A 35 11.24 3.13 10.85
CA ILE A 35 11.80 4.38 10.35
C ILE A 35 10.66 5.33 10.02
N ILE A 36 10.70 6.55 10.55
CA ILE A 36 9.78 7.62 10.21
C ILE A 36 10.48 8.57 9.25
N ILE A 37 10.06 8.57 7.98
CA ILE A 37 10.56 9.54 6.99
C ILE A 37 9.86 10.87 7.25
N LYS A 38 10.61 11.82 7.81
CA LYS A 38 10.10 13.11 8.27
C LYS A 38 9.61 13.99 7.12
N GLN A 39 8.74 14.93 7.45
CA GLN A 39 8.15 15.83 6.47
C GLN A 39 9.21 16.52 5.61
N GLY A 40 9.01 16.48 4.30
CA GLY A 40 9.90 17.07 3.31
C GLY A 40 11.19 16.31 3.05
N VAL A 41 11.46 15.18 3.72
CA VAL A 41 12.66 14.37 3.52
C VAL A 41 12.41 13.26 2.50
N LYS A 42 13.38 13.03 1.62
CA LYS A 42 13.41 11.92 0.67
C LYS A 42 14.46 10.90 1.07
N LEU A 43 14.05 9.64 1.28
CA LEU A 43 14.95 8.51 1.47
C LEU A 43 15.14 7.76 0.15
N VAL A 44 16.40 7.51 -0.24
CA VAL A 44 16.76 6.89 -1.52
C VAL A 44 17.65 5.67 -1.27
N GLY A 45 17.20 4.49 -1.73
CA GLY A 45 18.02 3.29 -1.85
C GLY A 45 18.70 3.19 -3.22
N GLY A 46 19.86 2.54 -3.25
CA GLY A 46 20.54 2.13 -4.48
C GLY A 46 20.14 0.72 -4.94
N TYR A 47 20.58 0.33 -6.15
CA TYR A 47 20.25 -0.98 -6.75
C TYR A 47 20.63 -2.18 -5.87
N ASN A 48 21.76 -2.08 -5.15
CA ASN A 48 22.26 -3.11 -4.25
C ASN A 48 21.99 -2.78 -2.77
N THR A 49 21.06 -1.87 -2.48
CA THR A 49 20.62 -1.56 -1.12
C THR A 49 19.48 -2.50 -0.73
N ARG A 50 19.62 -3.26 0.36
CA ARG A 50 18.54 -4.08 0.93
C ARG A 50 18.29 -3.72 2.37
N LEU A 51 17.02 -3.58 2.74
CA LEU A 51 16.55 -3.30 4.09
C LEU A 51 15.97 -4.61 4.64
N VAL A 52 16.75 -5.31 5.45
CA VAL A 52 16.41 -6.60 6.05
C VAL A 52 15.71 -6.37 7.38
N VAL A 53 14.43 -6.70 7.46
CA VAL A 53 13.58 -6.42 8.62
C VAL A 53 13.54 -7.62 9.55
N GLN A 54 14.05 -7.45 10.76
CA GLN A 54 13.99 -8.43 11.84
C GLN A 54 13.21 -7.85 13.02
N GLY A 55 11.95 -8.23 13.14
CA GLY A 55 11.03 -7.79 14.18
C GLY A 55 9.64 -7.50 13.65
N ASN A 56 8.68 -7.34 14.56
CA ASN A 56 7.29 -7.03 14.25
C ASN A 56 6.96 -5.56 14.55
N PHE A 57 7.24 -4.67 13.61
CA PHE A 57 7.00 -3.23 13.73
C PHE A 57 6.63 -2.60 12.37
N ARG A 58 6.10 -1.37 12.39
CA ARG A 58 5.88 -0.61 11.15
C ARG A 58 7.22 -0.22 10.54
N VAL A 59 7.54 -0.73 9.35
CA VAL A 59 8.88 -0.57 8.78
C VAL A 59 9.13 0.88 8.38
N PHE A 60 8.25 1.45 7.57
CA PHE A 60 8.27 2.84 7.15
C PHE A 60 6.94 3.54 7.44
N GLU A 61 7.00 4.65 8.17
CA GLU A 61 5.92 5.64 8.26
C GLU A 61 6.36 6.93 7.56
N LEU A 62 5.60 7.40 6.58
CA LEU A 62 5.94 8.61 5.83
C LEU A 62 5.09 9.77 6.33
N GLN A 63 5.70 10.90 6.66
CA GLN A 63 4.97 12.13 6.92
C GLN A 63 4.60 12.84 5.60
N LYS A 64 3.77 13.89 5.67
CA LYS A 64 3.46 14.73 4.51
C LYS A 64 4.74 15.27 3.87
N ASP A 65 4.79 15.36 2.55
CA ASP A 65 5.94 15.75 1.73
C ASP A 65 7.17 14.83 1.82
N ALA A 66 7.07 13.71 2.54
CA ALA A 66 8.15 12.72 2.61
C ALA A 66 8.10 11.77 1.41
N SER A 67 9.25 11.28 0.95
CA SER A 67 9.33 10.38 -0.21
C SER A 67 10.22 9.17 0.05
N LEU A 68 9.88 8.04 -0.58
CA LEU A 68 10.68 6.82 -0.59
C LEU A 68 10.96 6.38 -2.03
N GLU A 69 12.23 6.13 -2.34
CA GLU A 69 12.64 5.69 -3.67
C GLU A 69 13.66 4.56 -3.62
N GLY A 70 13.50 3.57 -4.52
CA GLY A 70 14.55 2.57 -4.77
C GLY A 70 14.74 1.56 -3.64
N ALA A 71 13.78 1.43 -2.73
CA ALA A 71 13.92 0.55 -1.58
C ALA A 71 13.67 -0.92 -1.96
N TYR A 72 14.64 -1.78 -1.69
CA TYR A 72 14.42 -3.23 -1.61
C TYR A 72 14.20 -3.60 -0.14
N ILE A 73 12.98 -3.99 0.23
CA ILE A 73 12.57 -4.26 1.61
C ILE A 73 12.24 -5.74 1.73
N ALA A 74 12.96 -6.41 2.63
CA ALA A 74 12.87 -7.84 2.85
C ALA A 74 12.45 -8.15 4.28
N ILE A 75 11.31 -8.80 4.46
CA ILE A 75 10.87 -9.28 5.78
C ILE A 75 11.54 -10.63 6.05
N ASP A 76 12.37 -10.65 7.08
CA ASP A 76 13.16 -11.80 7.54
C ASP A 76 12.79 -12.19 8.98
N ASP A 77 11.54 -11.97 9.37
CA ASP A 77 10.99 -12.39 10.65
C ASP A 77 9.65 -13.13 10.45
N PRO A 78 9.56 -14.44 10.81
CA PRO A 78 8.34 -15.23 10.64
C PRO A 78 7.17 -14.80 11.55
N ASN A 79 7.43 -13.93 12.52
CA ASN A 79 6.43 -13.31 13.40
C ASN A 79 6.00 -11.92 12.92
N PHE A 80 6.57 -11.40 11.85
CA PHE A 80 6.13 -10.13 11.28
C PHE A 80 4.63 -10.16 10.99
N ASN A 81 3.88 -9.24 11.58
CA ASN A 81 2.46 -9.05 11.36
C ASN A 81 2.11 -7.57 11.49
N SER A 82 2.87 -6.73 10.78
CA SER A 82 2.74 -5.27 10.79
C SER A 82 2.64 -4.73 9.36
N TYR A 83 2.93 -3.44 9.19
CA TYR A 83 2.86 -2.71 7.92
C TYR A 83 4.26 -2.39 7.42
N VAL A 84 4.53 -2.61 6.12
CA VAL A 84 5.84 -2.23 5.56
C VAL A 84 5.88 -0.74 5.22
N ILE A 85 4.98 -0.27 4.37
CA ILE A 85 4.80 1.16 4.08
C ILE A 85 3.47 1.59 4.66
N TYR A 86 3.49 2.57 5.57
CA TYR A 86 2.33 3.08 6.27
C TYR A 86 2.21 4.59 6.09
N LEU A 87 1.07 5.04 5.56
CA LEU A 87 0.68 6.45 5.52
C LEU A 87 -0.51 6.65 6.45
N ASP A 88 -0.40 7.67 7.30
CA ASP A 88 -1.37 8.00 8.33
C ASP A 88 -2.07 9.32 7.99
N GLY A 89 -3.39 9.28 7.79
CA GLY A 89 -4.20 10.45 7.45
C GLY A 89 -4.08 11.61 8.43
N LYS A 90 -3.55 11.38 9.65
CA LYS A 90 -3.21 12.45 10.60
C LYS A 90 -2.24 13.48 10.04
N TYR A 91 -1.43 13.11 9.04
CA TYR A 91 -0.48 14.01 8.38
C TYR A 91 -1.10 14.89 7.29
N LYS A 92 -2.36 14.65 6.91
CA LYS A 92 -3.16 15.53 6.04
C LYS A 92 -2.54 15.77 4.67
N TYR A 93 -2.50 14.72 3.83
CA TYR A 93 -1.94 14.80 2.48
C TYR A 93 -3.01 15.31 1.51
N TYR A 94 -3.14 16.62 1.31
CA TYR A 94 -4.36 17.19 0.68
C TYR A 94 -4.13 17.76 -0.70
N ASN A 95 -2.92 18.18 -1.01
CA ASN A 95 -2.69 19.03 -2.15
C ASN A 95 -1.89 18.33 -3.24
N ILE A 96 -2.24 18.61 -4.49
CA ILE A 96 -1.56 18.07 -5.69
C ILE A 96 -0.10 18.54 -5.84
N TRP A 97 0.31 19.59 -5.11
CA TRP A 97 1.68 20.11 -5.12
C TRP A 97 2.55 19.54 -3.98
N GLU A 98 1.98 18.69 -3.12
CA GLU A 98 2.75 17.97 -2.11
C GLU A 98 3.68 16.96 -2.76
N ARG A 99 4.84 16.73 -2.14
CA ARG A 99 5.93 15.95 -2.75
C ARG A 99 5.90 14.47 -2.40
N THR A 100 4.87 14.01 -1.68
CA THR A 100 4.82 12.63 -1.20
C THR A 100 4.69 11.66 -2.39
N ILE A 101 5.74 10.87 -2.63
CA ILE A 101 5.76 9.84 -3.66
C ILE A 101 6.53 8.61 -3.16
N ILE A 102 6.03 7.42 -3.50
CA ILE A 102 6.70 6.15 -3.23
C ILE A 102 6.97 5.51 -4.58
N ARG A 103 8.23 5.24 -4.92
CA ARG A 103 8.54 4.70 -6.25
C ARG A 103 9.69 3.71 -6.31
N ASN A 104 9.65 2.82 -7.29
CA ASN A 104 10.69 1.85 -7.59
C ASN A 104 11.05 0.96 -6.38
N CYS A 105 10.04 0.48 -5.65
CA CYS A 105 10.25 -0.33 -4.46
C CYS A 105 9.92 -1.81 -4.72
N ASN A 106 10.75 -2.70 -4.17
CA ASN A 106 10.46 -4.12 -4.08
C ASN A 106 10.20 -4.46 -2.61
N ILE A 107 9.05 -5.06 -2.31
CA ILE A 107 8.60 -5.36 -0.95
C ILE A 107 8.29 -6.85 -0.88
N ILE A 108 9.10 -7.61 -0.15
CA ILE A 108 9.01 -9.07 -0.18
C ILE A 108 9.00 -9.61 1.24
N ASN A 109 8.09 -10.53 1.52
CA ASN A 109 8.15 -11.34 2.71
C ASN A 109 8.87 -12.66 2.41
N TRP A 110 10.17 -12.71 2.71
CA TRP A 110 11.02 -13.88 2.43
C TRP A 110 10.73 -15.07 3.35
N THR A 111 10.01 -14.85 4.45
CA THR A 111 9.74 -15.93 5.41
C THR A 111 8.71 -16.95 4.89
N GLY A 112 7.96 -16.61 3.84
CA GLY A 112 6.90 -17.47 3.29
C GLY A 112 5.67 -17.63 4.18
N THR A 113 5.56 -16.83 5.25
CA THR A 113 4.46 -16.89 6.22
C THR A 113 3.18 -16.22 5.75
N ASN A 114 3.25 -15.39 4.69
CA ASN A 114 2.14 -14.57 4.20
C ASN A 114 1.49 -13.71 5.29
N LYS A 115 2.23 -13.30 6.32
CA LYS A 115 1.75 -12.36 7.34
C LYS A 115 2.06 -10.91 6.98
N GLY A 116 1.40 -9.98 7.68
CA GLY A 116 1.61 -8.54 7.53
C GLY A 116 0.98 -7.95 6.26
N THR A 117 1.11 -6.63 6.12
CA THR A 117 0.58 -5.85 4.99
C THR A 117 1.69 -5.03 4.36
N ALA A 118 1.85 -5.10 3.03
CA ALA A 118 2.93 -4.39 2.36
C ALA A 118 2.69 -2.88 2.31
N ILE A 119 1.49 -2.44 1.90
CA ILE A 119 1.14 -1.01 1.86
C ILE A 119 -0.18 -0.76 2.58
N GLN A 120 -0.19 0.19 3.50
CA GLN A 120 -1.36 0.64 4.23
C GLN A 120 -1.51 2.16 4.13
N LEU A 121 -2.66 2.61 3.63
CA LEU A 121 -3.13 3.99 3.77
C LEU A 121 -4.28 3.96 4.76
N TYR A 122 -4.14 4.65 5.89
CA TYR A 122 -5.09 4.58 6.99
C TYR A 122 -5.54 5.98 7.45
N SER A 123 -6.84 6.21 7.53
CA SER A 123 -7.42 7.45 8.05
C SER A 123 -8.58 7.15 9.01
N ASN A 124 -8.56 7.71 10.23
CA ASN A 124 -9.58 7.41 11.26
C ASN A 124 -9.94 8.60 12.17
N GLY A 125 -9.49 9.81 11.84
CA GLY A 125 -9.67 11.00 12.67
C GLY A 125 -10.47 12.10 11.97
N THR A 126 -10.91 13.09 12.75
CA THR A 126 -11.60 14.27 12.25
C THR A 126 -10.69 15.07 11.32
N GLU A 127 -11.11 15.21 10.07
CA GLU A 127 -10.34 15.86 9.01
C GLU A 127 -8.94 15.24 8.89
N TYR A 128 -8.89 13.90 8.90
CA TYR A 128 -7.71 13.12 8.52
C TYR A 128 -7.88 12.66 7.08
N GLY A 129 -6.84 12.75 6.26
CA GLY A 129 -6.97 12.31 4.89
C GLY A 129 -5.66 12.10 4.15
N ILE A 130 -5.74 11.22 3.17
CA ILE A 130 -4.65 10.87 2.26
C ILE A 130 -5.17 11.00 0.84
N THR A 131 -4.65 11.98 0.11
CA THR A 131 -5.13 12.29 -1.23
C THR A 131 -3.99 12.53 -2.22
N PHE A 132 -4.19 12.11 -3.46
CA PHE A 132 -3.33 12.42 -4.61
C PHE A 132 -1.89 11.90 -4.53
N ILE A 133 -1.64 10.84 -3.74
CA ILE A 133 -0.32 10.23 -3.64
C ILE A 133 -0.06 9.27 -4.81
N ASP A 134 1.13 9.38 -5.38
CA ASP A 134 1.62 8.48 -6.42
C ASP A 134 2.47 7.33 -5.81
N PHE A 135 2.12 6.11 -6.22
CA PHE A 135 2.85 4.88 -5.97
C PHE A 135 3.26 4.29 -7.33
N GLU A 136 4.54 4.32 -7.66
CA GLU A 136 5.02 4.00 -9.01
C GLU A 136 6.00 2.83 -9.03
N ASN A 137 5.81 1.87 -9.94
CA ASN A 137 6.73 0.76 -10.17
C ASN A 137 7.02 -0.05 -8.88
N ILE A 138 5.96 -0.47 -8.20
CA ILE A 138 6.06 -1.23 -6.95
C ILE A 138 5.85 -2.72 -7.22
N ARG A 139 6.69 -3.55 -6.59
CA ARG A 139 6.57 -5.01 -6.61
C ARG A 139 6.34 -5.53 -5.20
N ILE A 140 5.33 -6.38 -5.01
CA ILE A 140 4.97 -6.94 -3.70
C ILE A 140 4.89 -8.47 -3.80
N SER A 141 5.46 -9.19 -2.84
CA SER A 141 5.38 -10.65 -2.79
C SER A 141 5.22 -11.18 -1.36
N GLY A 142 4.29 -12.12 -1.15
CA GLY A 142 4.24 -12.93 0.06
C GLY A 142 3.55 -12.32 1.29
N PHE A 143 2.51 -11.49 1.16
CA PHE A 143 1.85 -10.82 2.31
C PHE A 143 0.41 -11.29 2.58
N GLN A 144 -0.11 -11.04 3.78
CA GLN A 144 -1.52 -11.29 4.09
C GLN A 144 -2.40 -10.34 3.27
N THR A 145 -1.92 -9.12 3.11
CA THR A 145 -2.53 -8.09 2.26
C THR A 145 -1.44 -7.34 1.49
N GLY A 146 -1.57 -7.28 0.16
CA GLY A 146 -0.66 -6.48 -0.67
C GLY A 146 -0.86 -4.98 -0.39
N VAL A 147 -2.02 -4.46 -0.78
CA VAL A 147 -2.41 -3.07 -0.54
C VAL A 147 -3.70 -2.99 0.24
N ARG A 148 -3.72 -2.19 1.31
CA ARG A 148 -4.91 -1.87 2.08
C ARG A 148 -5.15 -0.37 2.13
N LEU A 149 -6.33 0.05 1.67
CA LEU A 149 -6.85 1.41 1.85
C LEU A 149 -7.96 1.36 2.89
N GLN A 150 -7.88 2.20 3.91
CA GLN A 150 -8.87 2.20 4.98
C GLN A 150 -9.22 3.60 5.47
N ALA A 151 -10.50 3.95 5.40
CA ALA A 151 -11.07 5.14 6.01
C ALA A 151 -12.14 4.73 7.05
N VAL A 152 -11.94 5.10 8.30
CA VAL A 152 -12.80 4.75 9.44
C VAL A 152 -13.64 5.96 9.83
N LYS A 153 -14.96 5.77 9.99
CA LYS A 153 -15.90 6.81 10.43
C LYS A 153 -15.38 7.52 11.69
N PRO A 154 -15.03 8.82 11.62
CA PRO A 154 -14.61 9.56 12.80
C PRO A 154 -15.84 9.88 13.67
N ALA A 155 -15.59 10.25 14.94
CA ALA A 155 -16.66 10.69 15.84
C ALA A 155 -17.33 11.99 15.36
N SER A 156 -16.58 12.85 14.67
CA SER A 156 -17.06 14.07 14.03
C SER A 156 -16.23 14.40 12.78
N GLY A 157 -16.80 15.20 11.86
CA GLY A 157 -16.14 15.58 10.61
C GLY A 157 -16.01 14.42 9.63
N LYS A 158 -14.93 14.43 8.84
CA LYS A 158 -14.69 13.45 7.76
C LYS A 158 -13.33 12.79 7.88
N SER A 159 -13.21 11.60 7.30
CA SER A 159 -11.94 10.91 7.04
C SER A 159 -11.93 10.38 5.61
N TRP A 160 -10.78 10.38 4.93
CA TRP A 160 -10.75 9.89 3.55
C TRP A 160 -9.40 9.32 3.10
N VAL A 161 -9.46 8.45 2.09
CA VAL A 161 -8.30 7.99 1.31
C VAL A 161 -8.69 8.05 -0.16
N ASN A 162 -8.44 9.19 -0.81
CA ASN A 162 -9.07 9.51 -2.10
C ASN A 162 -8.06 9.82 -3.21
N GLY A 163 -8.37 9.47 -4.45
CA GLY A 163 -7.61 9.95 -5.61
C GLY A 163 -6.13 9.55 -5.66
N ASN A 164 -5.73 8.52 -4.91
CA ASN A 164 -4.35 8.00 -4.94
C ASN A 164 -4.15 7.13 -6.20
N ARG A 165 -2.93 7.11 -6.72
CA ARG A 165 -2.61 6.46 -7.99
C ARG A 165 -1.52 5.42 -7.78
N PHE A 166 -1.80 4.17 -8.13
CA PHE A 166 -0.92 3.02 -8.06
C PHE A 166 -0.61 2.58 -9.49
N ILE A 167 0.57 2.92 -9.99
CA ILE A 167 0.93 2.83 -11.41
C ILE A 167 2.04 1.80 -11.56
N ASN A 168 1.86 0.87 -12.52
CA ASN A 168 2.81 -0.21 -12.81
C ASN A 168 3.09 -1.09 -11.57
N PHE A 169 2.02 -1.65 -11.01
CA PHE A 169 2.10 -2.54 -9.86
C PHE A 169 2.26 -3.99 -10.26
N SER A 170 3.15 -4.73 -9.59
CA SER A 170 3.19 -6.19 -9.66
C SER A 170 2.98 -6.78 -8.28
N MET A 171 2.11 -7.78 -8.16
CA MET A 171 1.84 -8.44 -6.89
C MET A 171 1.77 -9.95 -7.08
N GLU A 172 2.41 -10.68 -6.18
CA GLU A 172 2.33 -12.13 -6.15
C GLU A 172 2.22 -12.69 -4.74
N ASP A 173 1.77 -13.95 -4.64
CA ASP A 173 1.70 -14.73 -3.40
C ASP A 173 1.09 -13.98 -2.20
N CYS A 174 0.16 -13.06 -2.46
CA CYS A 174 -0.59 -12.41 -1.38
C CYS A 174 -1.89 -13.18 -1.12
N ILE A 175 -2.29 -13.26 0.15
CA ILE A 175 -3.59 -13.87 0.50
C ILE A 175 -4.72 -12.96 -0.01
N ASN A 176 -4.61 -11.65 0.20
CA ASN A 176 -5.51 -10.64 -0.35
C ASN A 176 -4.68 -9.61 -1.14
N MET A 177 -4.97 -9.40 -2.43
CA MET A 177 -4.14 -8.49 -3.24
C MET A 177 -4.43 -7.02 -2.92
N VAL A 178 -5.66 -6.56 -3.13
CA VAL A 178 -6.11 -5.20 -2.76
C VAL A 178 -7.37 -5.26 -1.91
N THR A 179 -7.36 -4.55 -0.80
CA THR A 179 -8.53 -4.37 0.07
C THR A 179 -8.78 -2.89 0.29
N ILE A 180 -9.99 -2.44 -0.06
CA ILE A 180 -10.48 -1.09 0.20
C ILE A 180 -11.61 -1.20 1.22
N THR A 181 -11.51 -0.47 2.33
CA THR A 181 -12.47 -0.53 3.44
C THR A 181 -12.85 0.86 3.94
N SER A 182 -14.10 1.23 3.69
CA SER A 182 -14.68 2.52 3.99
C SER A 182 -16.21 2.41 4.01
N GLY A 183 -16.89 3.51 4.33
CA GLY A 183 -18.26 3.72 3.90
C GLY A 183 -18.35 3.87 2.39
N GLU A 184 -19.56 3.89 1.86
CA GLU A 184 -19.79 4.21 0.44
C GLU A 184 -19.34 5.65 0.18
N SER A 185 -19.73 6.61 1.02
CA SER A 185 -19.34 8.01 0.90
C SER A 185 -18.97 8.59 2.28
N VAL A 186 -18.89 9.92 2.38
CA VAL A 186 -18.72 10.65 3.65
C VAL A 186 -19.68 10.11 4.72
N PRO A 187 -19.24 10.00 5.99
CA PRO A 187 -18.08 10.66 6.59
C PRO A 187 -16.75 9.88 6.50
N ASN A 188 -16.71 8.69 5.91
CA ASN A 188 -15.48 7.93 5.72
C ASN A 188 -15.46 7.22 4.38
N GLU A 189 -14.61 7.70 3.48
CA GLU A 189 -14.62 7.22 2.10
C GLU A 189 -13.23 6.86 1.60
N CYS A 190 -13.20 5.87 0.71
CA CYS A 190 -12.06 5.61 -0.15
C CYS A 190 -12.55 5.74 -1.59
N THR A 191 -12.37 6.92 -2.17
CA THR A 191 -13.02 7.31 -3.43
C THR A 191 -12.02 7.70 -4.50
N GLY A 192 -12.23 7.21 -5.73
CA GLY A 192 -11.46 7.65 -6.90
C GLY A 192 -10.01 7.17 -6.92
N ASN A 193 -9.64 6.14 -6.14
CA ASN A 193 -8.29 5.59 -6.20
C ASN A 193 -8.12 4.76 -7.49
N ILE A 194 -6.96 4.90 -8.14
CA ILE A 194 -6.69 4.29 -9.44
C ILE A 194 -5.52 3.34 -9.28
N PHE A 195 -5.71 2.09 -9.69
CA PHE A 195 -4.67 1.10 -9.88
C PHE A 195 -4.59 0.80 -11.37
N SER A 196 -3.45 1.09 -11.99
CA SER A 196 -3.27 0.95 -13.43
C SER A 196 -2.04 0.11 -13.79
N ASN A 197 -2.18 -0.61 -14.90
CA ASN A 197 -1.15 -1.52 -15.40
C ASN A 197 -0.68 -2.53 -14.34
N MET A 198 -1.63 -3.19 -13.68
CA MET A 198 -1.34 -4.20 -12.68
C MET A 198 -0.95 -5.54 -13.33
N GLN A 199 0.01 -6.24 -12.74
CA GLN A 199 0.34 -7.64 -13.01
C GLN A 199 0.15 -8.45 -11.73
N ILE A 200 -0.76 -9.43 -11.74
CA ILE A 200 -1.10 -10.20 -10.54
C ILE A 200 -0.85 -11.69 -10.80
N GLN A 201 0.03 -12.27 -9.99
CA GLN A 201 0.30 -13.70 -9.97
C GLN A 201 -0.18 -14.28 -8.63
N PRO A 202 -1.38 -14.88 -8.56
CA PRO A 202 -1.84 -15.49 -7.32
C PRO A 202 -0.98 -16.71 -6.93
N SER A 203 -1.22 -17.24 -5.74
CA SER A 203 -0.77 -18.56 -5.32
C SER A 203 -1.95 -19.40 -4.82
N THR A 204 -1.69 -20.65 -4.44
CA THR A 204 -2.71 -21.51 -3.82
C THR A 204 -3.22 -20.98 -2.47
N LYS A 205 -2.52 -20.02 -1.86
CA LYS A 205 -2.93 -19.34 -0.62
C LYS A 205 -3.78 -18.09 -0.88
N THR A 206 -3.81 -17.59 -2.12
CA THR A 206 -4.60 -16.40 -2.46
C THR A 206 -6.09 -16.69 -2.30
N THR A 207 -6.79 -15.86 -1.52
CA THR A 207 -8.23 -15.99 -1.27
C THR A 207 -9.04 -14.97 -2.06
N LYS A 208 -8.53 -13.73 -2.19
CA LYS A 208 -9.20 -12.61 -2.86
C LYS A 208 -8.19 -11.82 -3.68
N LEU A 209 -8.58 -11.46 -4.89
CA LEU A 209 -7.87 -10.43 -5.62
C LEU A 209 -8.31 -9.07 -5.09
N PHE A 210 -9.62 -8.78 -5.14
CA PHE A 210 -10.12 -7.46 -4.77
C PHE A 210 -11.32 -7.55 -3.83
N THR A 211 -11.26 -6.78 -2.74
CA THR A 211 -12.43 -6.45 -1.91
C THR A 211 -12.57 -4.94 -1.89
N ILE A 212 -13.69 -4.43 -2.40
CA ILE A 212 -13.84 -3.01 -2.75
C ILE A 212 -15.07 -2.42 -2.07
N SER A 213 -14.85 -1.41 -1.24
CA SER A 213 -15.85 -0.42 -0.78
C SER A 213 -15.58 0.96 -1.43
N GLY A 214 -16.38 1.96 -1.06
CA GLY A 214 -16.22 3.33 -1.54
C GLY A 214 -16.71 3.51 -2.97
N GLN A 215 -16.35 4.64 -3.60
CA GLN A 215 -16.86 4.97 -4.94
C GLN A 215 -15.77 5.24 -5.97
N TYR A 216 -16.09 5.00 -7.23
CA TYR A 216 -15.26 5.41 -8.38
C TYR A 216 -13.81 4.91 -8.33
N ASN A 217 -13.51 3.87 -7.55
CA ASN A 217 -12.19 3.26 -7.58
C ASN A 217 -12.07 2.44 -8.87
N ARG A 218 -10.90 2.51 -9.49
CA ARG A 218 -10.61 1.82 -10.74
C ARG A 218 -9.41 0.92 -10.56
N LEU A 219 -9.54 -0.34 -10.93
CA LEU A 219 -8.45 -1.30 -10.97
C LEU A 219 -8.36 -1.89 -12.39
N ASP A 220 -7.20 -1.79 -13.01
CA ASP A 220 -6.95 -2.35 -14.35
C ASP A 220 -5.61 -3.08 -14.47
N GLY A 221 -5.61 -4.18 -15.24
CA GLY A 221 -4.43 -4.99 -15.45
C GLY A 221 -4.70 -6.43 -15.91
N MET A 222 -3.75 -7.31 -15.62
CA MET A 222 -3.80 -8.73 -15.92
C MET A 222 -3.61 -9.56 -14.64
N ALA A 223 -4.43 -10.59 -14.49
CA ALA A 223 -4.26 -11.61 -13.45
C ALA A 223 -4.04 -12.96 -14.12
N TRP A 224 -2.95 -13.63 -13.74
CA TRP A 224 -2.47 -14.86 -14.36
C TRP A 224 -2.89 -16.08 -13.53
N ASP A 225 -2.89 -17.27 -14.14
CA ASP A 225 -3.04 -18.58 -13.48
C ASP A 225 -4.17 -18.70 -12.44
N LEU A 226 -5.33 -18.07 -12.70
CA LEU A 226 -6.45 -18.06 -11.76
C LEU A 226 -6.99 -19.46 -11.42
N ASN A 227 -6.67 -20.46 -12.24
CA ASN A 227 -7.03 -21.87 -12.03
C ASN A 227 -6.38 -22.49 -10.78
N ILE A 228 -5.29 -21.92 -10.25
CA ILE A 228 -4.65 -22.42 -9.03
C ILE A 228 -5.41 -22.04 -7.76
N ILE A 229 -6.32 -21.06 -7.84
CA ILE A 229 -7.11 -20.59 -6.71
C ILE A 229 -8.47 -21.30 -6.70
N SER A 230 -8.77 -22.03 -5.63
CA SER A 230 -10.05 -22.71 -5.45
C SER A 230 -11.15 -21.84 -4.85
N THR A 231 -10.81 -20.71 -4.22
CA THR A 231 -11.79 -19.85 -3.53
C THR A 231 -12.67 -19.07 -4.50
N ASN A 232 -13.90 -18.78 -4.09
CA ASN A 232 -14.82 -17.94 -4.85
C ASN A 232 -15.67 -17.10 -3.87
N PRO A 233 -16.00 -15.83 -4.16
CA PRO A 233 -15.58 -15.01 -5.31
C PRO A 233 -14.15 -14.45 -5.15
N LEU A 234 -13.46 -14.18 -6.27
CA LEU A 234 -12.15 -13.51 -6.29
C LEU A 234 -12.24 -11.99 -6.21
N VAL A 235 -13.32 -11.43 -6.76
CA VAL A 235 -13.62 -10.00 -6.72
C VAL A 235 -14.93 -9.81 -5.97
N GLU A 236 -14.93 -8.90 -5.03
CA GLU A 236 -16.09 -8.57 -4.23
C GLU A 236 -16.24 -7.06 -4.10
N PHE A 237 -17.29 -6.54 -4.73
CA PHE A 237 -17.80 -5.22 -4.38
C PHE A 237 -18.74 -5.39 -3.19
N VAL A 238 -18.37 -4.82 -2.03
CA VAL A 238 -19.15 -4.96 -0.80
C VAL A 238 -20.38 -4.06 -0.83
N ALA A 239 -21.30 -4.21 0.12
CA ALA A 239 -22.53 -3.42 0.17
C ALA A 239 -22.29 -1.90 0.16
N ALA A 240 -21.25 -1.45 0.86
CA ALA A 240 -20.82 -0.06 0.89
C ALA A 240 -19.92 0.31 -0.31
N SER A 241 -20.35 -0.01 -1.53
CA SER A 241 -19.60 0.29 -2.74
C SER A 241 -20.51 0.76 -3.86
N SER A 242 -20.04 1.72 -4.67
CA SER A 242 -20.73 2.05 -5.92
C SER A 242 -19.84 2.64 -7.00
N TYR A 243 -20.22 2.46 -8.26
CA TYR A 243 -19.50 3.02 -9.41
C TYR A 243 -18.01 2.65 -9.51
N ASN A 244 -17.59 1.57 -8.85
CA ASN A 244 -16.22 1.07 -8.97
C ASN A 244 -16.08 0.23 -10.23
N THR A 245 -14.87 0.18 -10.78
CA THR A 245 -14.60 -0.56 -12.00
C THR A 245 -13.38 -1.46 -11.86
N VAL A 246 -13.55 -2.74 -12.20
CA VAL A 246 -12.47 -3.73 -12.33
C VAL A 246 -12.35 -4.13 -13.80
N LYS A 247 -11.30 -3.66 -14.48
CA LYS A 247 -10.97 -3.96 -15.89
C LYS A 247 -9.89 -5.04 -15.96
N PHE A 248 -10.28 -6.29 -15.75
CA PHE A 248 -9.40 -7.45 -15.82
C PHE A 248 -10.08 -8.52 -16.67
N ARG A 249 -9.73 -8.57 -17.96
CA ARG A 249 -10.33 -9.54 -18.90
C ARG A 249 -10.12 -10.98 -18.46
N SER A 250 -9.01 -11.28 -17.80
CA SER A 250 -8.69 -12.65 -17.35
C SER A 250 -9.53 -13.12 -16.17
N ILE A 251 -10.16 -12.22 -15.40
CA ILE A 251 -11.05 -12.60 -14.29
C ILE A 251 -12.43 -12.95 -14.87
N PRO A 252 -12.96 -14.17 -14.68
CA PRO A 252 -14.30 -14.51 -15.12
C PRO A 252 -15.38 -13.78 -14.31
N ALA A 253 -16.48 -13.36 -14.95
CA ALA A 253 -17.61 -12.73 -14.26
C ALA A 253 -18.23 -13.63 -13.17
N SER A 254 -18.19 -14.96 -13.34
CA SER A 254 -18.64 -15.95 -12.34
C SER A 254 -17.81 -15.97 -11.06
N ARG A 255 -16.64 -15.32 -11.05
CA ARG A 255 -15.79 -15.14 -9.87
C ARG A 255 -15.85 -13.73 -9.29
N THR A 256 -16.84 -12.95 -9.70
CA THR A 256 -17.13 -11.62 -9.19
C THR A 256 -18.49 -11.62 -8.52
N ILE A 257 -18.57 -11.04 -7.34
CA ILE A 257 -19.85 -10.72 -6.69
C ILE A 257 -19.97 -9.20 -6.53
N ASP A 258 -21.15 -8.67 -6.83
CA ASP A 258 -21.50 -7.29 -6.54
C ASP A 258 -22.63 -7.25 -5.53
N ARG A 259 -22.34 -6.71 -4.34
CA ARG A 259 -23.32 -6.43 -3.29
C ARG A 259 -23.63 -4.94 -3.17
N GLY A 260 -22.90 -4.11 -3.91
CA GLY A 260 -23.05 -2.66 -3.95
C GLY A 260 -24.00 -2.24 -5.08
N ARG A 261 -23.71 -1.08 -5.69
CA ARG A 261 -24.56 -0.50 -6.73
C ARG A 261 -23.74 0.06 -7.89
N PHE A 262 -24.16 -0.23 -9.11
CA PHE A 262 -23.55 0.36 -10.32
C PHE A 262 -22.04 0.09 -10.46
N ASN A 263 -21.51 -0.95 -9.82
CA ASN A 263 -20.14 -1.36 -10.07
C ASN A 263 -20.06 -2.09 -11.42
N SER A 264 -18.90 -2.02 -12.07
CA SER A 264 -18.65 -2.73 -13.31
C SER A 264 -17.44 -3.66 -13.19
N LYS A 265 -17.62 -4.89 -13.67
CA LYS A 265 -16.52 -5.74 -14.10
C LYS A 265 -16.48 -5.67 -15.61
N GLU A 266 -15.35 -5.23 -16.16
CA GLU A 266 -15.09 -5.14 -17.61
C GLU A 266 -14.01 -6.15 -18.03
#